data_AF-A0A0B6Z4M3-F1
#
_entry.id   AF-A0A0B6Z4M3-F1
#
_cell.length_a   1.000
_cell.length_b   1.000
_cell.length_c   1.000
_cell.angle_alpha   90.00
_cell.angle_beta   90.00
_cell.angle_gamma   90.00
#
_symmetry.space_group_name_H-M   'P 1'
#
loop_
_entity.id
_entity.type
_entity.pdbx_description
1 polymer ?
#
loop_
_entity_poly.entity_id
_entity_poly.type
_entity_poly.pdbx_seq_one_letter_code
_entity_poly.pdbx_strand_id
1 'polypeptide(L)'
;RDTDSPSWFNPSEVVQVVRYLQGVLSLGVSHTDIGIIAPYRKQVEKVRLMIDRLNLPDVKVGSVEEFQGQERQVIIITTVRSNEKLVGFDVRHSLGFLSNPKRFNVS
;
A
#
# COMPACT_ATOMS: atom_id res chain seq x y z
N ARG A 1 2.84 -27.00 -6.09
CA ARG A 1 1.90 -26.61 -7.16
C ARG A 1 1.27 -25.32 -6.67
N ASP A 2 1.91 -24.17 -6.94
CA ASP A 2 1.48 -22.85 -6.46
C ASP A 2 0.89 -22.10 -7.64
N THR A 3 -0.29 -22.55 -8.04
CA THR A 3 -1.17 -21.82 -8.94
C THR A 3 -1.99 -20.88 -8.07
N ASP A 4 -1.94 -19.57 -8.38
CA ASP A 4 -2.95 -18.54 -8.06
C ASP A 4 -2.56 -17.39 -7.10
N SER A 5 -1.29 -16.97 -7.07
CA SER A 5 -0.94 -15.62 -6.59
C SER A 5 -0.29 -14.82 -7.71
N PRO A 6 -1.07 -14.02 -8.45
CA PRO A 6 -0.53 -13.15 -9.47
C PRO A 6 0.37 -12.16 -8.76
N SER A 7 1.67 -12.36 -8.93
CA SER A 7 2.68 -11.85 -8.02
C SER A 7 3.08 -10.43 -8.44
N TRP A 8 2.09 -9.57 -8.54
CA TRP A 8 2.24 -8.26 -9.14
C TRP A 8 2.74 -7.25 -8.11
N PHE A 9 3.72 -6.50 -8.55
CA PHE A 9 4.13 -5.24 -7.95
C PHE A 9 4.46 -4.32 -9.12
N ASN A 10 4.29 -3.02 -8.93
CA ASN A 10 4.62 -2.03 -9.94
C ASN A 10 5.86 -1.25 -9.48
N PRO A 11 7.05 -1.51 -10.04
CA PRO A 11 8.28 -0.81 -9.65
C PRO A 11 8.18 0.71 -9.75
N SER A 12 7.49 1.22 -10.77
CA SER A 12 7.30 2.67 -10.96
C SER A 12 6.46 3.29 -9.84
N GLU A 13 5.41 2.59 -9.40
CA GLU A 13 4.63 3.04 -8.24
C GLU A 13 5.42 2.94 -6.95
N VAL A 14 6.24 1.90 -6.76
CA VAL A 14 7.12 1.80 -5.58
C VAL A 14 8.05 3.01 -5.49
N VAL A 15 8.66 3.40 -6.61
CA VAL A 15 9.50 4.62 -6.68
C VAL A 15 8.68 5.86 -6.36
N GLN A 16 7.46 5.95 -6.87
CA GLN A 16 6.58 7.10 -6.63
C GLN A 16 6.14 7.20 -5.16
N VAL A 17 5.80 6.09 -4.52
CA VAL A 17 5.48 6.02 -3.08
C VAL A 17 6.64 6.54 -2.25
N VAL A 18 7.87 6.12 -2.56
CA VAL A 18 9.07 6.58 -1.86
C VAL A 18 9.27 8.10 -2.03
N ARG A 19 9.04 8.62 -3.24
CA ARG A 19 9.12 10.07 -3.48
C ARG A 19 8.09 10.84 -2.66
N TYR A 20 6.86 10.35 -2.59
CA TYR A 20 5.82 10.98 -1.76
C TYR A 20 6.15 10.89 -0.28
N LEU A 21 6.64 9.75 0.20
CA LEU A 21 7.11 9.58 1.57
C LEU A 21 8.18 10.63 1.90
N GLN A 22 9.22 10.76 1.07
CA GLN A 22 10.27 11.76 1.26
C GLN A 22 9.72 13.20 1.25
N GLY A 23 8.76 13.50 0.37
CA GLY A 23 8.08 14.79 0.34
C GLY A 23 7.34 15.09 1.63
N VAL A 24 6.58 14.14 2.16
CA VAL A 24 5.84 14.29 3.43
C VAL A 24 6.81 14.48 4.61
N LEU A 25 7.90 13.71 4.65
CA LEU A 25 8.95 13.86 5.66
C LEU A 25 9.59 15.24 5.62
N SER A 26 9.81 15.79 4.41
CA SER A 26 10.37 17.14 4.26
C SER A 26 9.47 18.26 4.81
N LEU A 27 8.18 17.98 5.01
CA LEU A 27 7.22 18.89 5.64
C LEU A 27 7.22 18.79 7.18
N GLY A 28 8.07 17.95 7.77
CA GLY A 28 8.21 17.81 9.22
C GLY A 28 7.25 16.79 9.86
N VAL A 29 6.58 15.95 9.07
CA VAL A 29 5.72 14.87 9.59
C VAL A 29 6.58 13.73 10.13
N SER A 30 6.26 13.24 11.33
CA SER A 30 6.98 12.11 11.95
C SER A 30 6.78 10.81 11.19
N HIS A 31 7.80 9.94 11.19
CA HIS A 31 7.73 8.62 10.54
C HIS A 31 6.58 7.77 11.08
N THR A 32 6.32 7.89 12.38
CA THR A 32 5.27 7.18 13.11
C THR A 32 3.86 7.59 12.67
N ASP A 33 3.72 8.79 12.12
CA ASP A 33 2.44 9.39 11.70
C ASP A 33 2.11 9.09 10.23
N ILE A 34 2.97 8.34 9.54
CA ILE A 34 2.80 7.97 8.14
C ILE A 34 2.50 6.48 8.02
N GLY A 35 1.45 6.16 7.26
CA GLY A 35 1.11 4.81 6.86
C GLY A 35 1.09 4.65 5.35
N ILE A 36 1.51 3.48 4.87
CA ILE A 36 1.45 3.12 3.45
C ILE A 36 0.60 1.87 3.30
N ILE A 37 -0.46 1.98 2.52
CA ILE A 37 -1.42 0.90 2.27
C ILE A 37 -1.24 0.38 0.85
N ALA A 38 -1.10 -0.94 0.72
CA ALA A 38 -1.05 -1.62 -0.57
C ALA A 38 -1.90 -2.91 -0.53
N PRO A 39 -2.76 -3.17 -1.55
CA PRO A 39 -3.61 -4.35 -1.57
C PRO A 39 -2.86 -5.65 -1.92
N TYR A 40 -1.72 -5.56 -2.59
CA TYR A 40 -0.94 -6.72 -3.01
C TYR A 40 0.27 -6.96 -2.10
N ARG A 41 0.40 -8.18 -1.59
CA ARG A 41 1.49 -8.60 -0.70
C ARG A 41 2.88 -8.32 -1.27
N LYS A 42 3.10 -8.56 -2.57
CA LYS A 42 4.39 -8.27 -3.22
C LYS A 42 4.68 -6.77 -3.34
N GLN A 43 3.67 -5.92 -3.46
CA GLN A 43 3.85 -4.46 -3.42
C GLN A 43 4.26 -4.04 -2.00
N VAL A 44 3.62 -4.57 -0.95
CA VAL A 44 4.00 -4.35 0.46
C VAL A 44 5.46 -4.71 0.69
N GLU A 45 5.90 -5.91 0.27
CA GLU A 45 7.29 -6.36 0.42
C GLU A 45 8.29 -5.42 -0.26
N LYS A 46 7.97 -4.97 -1.48
CA LYS A 46 8.87 -4.10 -2.26
C LYS A 46 8.96 -2.70 -1.69
N VAL A 47 7.85 -2.16 -1.18
CA VAL A 47 7.83 -0.88 -0.50
C VAL A 47 8.61 -0.97 0.83
N ARG A 48 8.38 -2.01 1.65
CA ARG A 48 9.13 -2.24 2.89
C ARG A 48 10.64 -2.29 2.64
N LEU A 49 11.07 -3.07 1.63
CA LEU A 49 12.49 -3.14 1.26
C LEU A 49 13.10 -1.77 0.93
N MET A 50 12.35 -0.88 0.26
CA MET A 50 12.83 0.46 -0.06
C MET A 50 12.88 1.37 1.18
N ILE A 51 11.93 1.23 2.10
CA ILE A 51 11.89 1.99 3.35
C ILE A 51 13.00 1.56 4.30
N ASP A 52 13.28 0.27 4.40
CA ASP A 52 14.39 -0.27 5.19
C ASP A 52 15.73 0.27 4.69
N ARG A 53 15.90 0.36 3.36
CA ARG A 53 17.10 0.98 2.73
C ARG A 53 17.24 2.47 3.02
N LEU A 54 16.13 3.15 3.33
CA LEU A 54 16.12 4.55 3.73
C LEU A 54 16.25 4.73 5.26
N ASN A 55 16.36 3.63 6.01
CA ASN A 55 16.43 3.61 7.47
C ASN A 55 15.21 4.29 8.13
N LEU A 56 14.02 3.97 7.63
CA LEU A 56 12.72 4.51 8.09
C LEU A 56 11.81 3.41 8.70
N PRO A 57 12.28 2.60 9.68
CA PRO A 57 11.57 1.40 10.13
C PRO A 57 10.20 1.67 10.76
N ASP A 58 9.98 2.89 11.26
CA ASP A 58 8.73 3.27 11.94
C ASP A 58 7.58 3.61 10.98
N VAL A 59 7.86 3.74 9.67
CA VAL A 59 6.82 3.93 8.67
C VAL A 59 6.10 2.61 8.47
N LYS A 60 4.82 2.57 8.86
CA LYS A 60 4.02 1.36 8.72
C LYS A 60 3.67 1.13 7.25
N VAL A 61 3.90 -0.07 6.75
CA VAL A 61 3.44 -0.53 5.42
C VAL A 61 2.62 -1.79 5.60
N GLY A 62 1.50 -1.95 4.90
CA GLY A 62 0.66 -3.14 5.03
C GLY A 62 -0.61 -3.10 4.18
N SER A 63 -1.43 -4.14 4.28
CA SER A 63 -2.77 -4.17 3.69
C SER A 63 -3.78 -3.36 4.50
N VAL A 64 -4.97 -3.13 3.96
CA VAL A 64 -6.04 -2.42 4.66
C VAL A 64 -6.42 -3.12 5.97
N GLU A 65 -6.45 -4.46 5.96
CA GLU A 65 -6.72 -5.27 7.15
C GLU A 65 -5.68 -5.05 8.25
N GLU A 66 -4.39 -4.92 7.90
CA GLU A 66 -3.33 -4.62 8.87
C GLU A 66 -3.48 -3.22 9.48
N PHE A 67 -4.20 -2.31 8.82
CA PHE A 67 -4.46 -0.94 9.26
C PHE A 67 -5.81 -0.74 9.98
N GLN A 68 -6.62 -1.79 10.12
CA GLN A 68 -7.93 -1.66 10.76
C GLN A 68 -7.80 -1.18 12.22
N GLY A 69 -8.56 -0.13 12.57
CA GLY A 69 -8.53 0.49 13.91
C GLY A 69 -7.26 1.29 14.23
N GLN A 70 -6.44 1.59 13.22
CA GLN A 70 -5.24 2.42 13.38
C GLN A 70 -5.32 3.63 12.47
N GLU A 71 -5.21 4.80 13.06
CA GLU A 71 -5.12 6.06 12.33
C GLU A 71 -3.67 6.55 12.19
N ARG A 72 -3.45 7.34 11.15
CA ARG A 72 -2.19 8.02 10.84
C ARG A 72 -2.54 9.39 10.28
N GLN A 73 -1.69 10.38 10.52
CA GLN A 73 -1.93 11.72 9.99
C GLN A 73 -1.83 11.74 8.46
N VAL A 74 -0.95 10.90 7.89
CA VAL A 74 -0.79 10.75 6.45
C VAL A 74 -0.88 9.29 6.04
N ILE A 75 -1.75 9.00 5.07
CA ILE A 75 -1.85 7.69 4.43
C ILE A 75 -1.50 7.82 2.94
N ILE A 76 -0.53 7.04 2.48
CA ILE A 76 -0.20 6.88 1.05
C ILE A 76 -0.75 5.53 0.59
N ILE A 77 -1.58 5.53 -0.46
CA ILE A 77 -2.18 4.31 -1.02
C ILE A 77 -1.53 4.04 -2.38
N THR A 78 -1.03 2.82 -2.59
CA THR A 78 -0.58 2.33 -3.91
C THR A 78 -1.49 1.20 -4.36
N THR A 79 -2.12 1.37 -5.51
CA THR A 79 -3.12 0.43 -6.01
C THR A 79 -2.56 -0.62 -6.95
N VAL A 80 -1.32 -0.45 -7.45
CA VAL A 80 -0.72 -1.27 -8.51
C VAL A 80 -1.53 -1.13 -9.81
N ARG A 81 -0.87 -1.13 -10.98
CA ARG A 81 -1.57 -1.02 -12.26
C ARG A 81 -2.61 -2.14 -12.42
N SER A 82 -3.89 -1.76 -12.40
CA SER A 82 -5.00 -2.64 -12.76
C SER A 82 -5.05 -2.75 -14.29
N ASN A 83 -4.62 -3.88 -14.84
CA ASN A 83 -4.89 -4.19 -16.24
C ASN A 83 -6.41 -4.43 -16.38
N GLU A 84 -7.08 -3.82 -17.37
CA GLU A 84 -8.54 -3.98 -17.56
C GLU A 84 -8.98 -5.46 -17.59
N LYS A 85 -8.14 -6.37 -18.09
CA LYS A 85 -8.40 -7.82 -18.11
C LYS A 85 -8.35 -8.47 -16.72
N LEU A 86 -7.65 -7.86 -15.77
CA LEU A 86 -7.48 -8.33 -14.40
C LEU A 86 -8.43 -7.65 -13.42
N VAL A 87 -9.07 -6.53 -13.81
CA VAL A 87 -10.11 -5.86 -13.01
C VAL A 87 -11.16 -6.86 -12.53
N GLY A 88 -11.59 -7.83 -13.35
CA GLY A 88 -12.54 -8.86 -12.91
C GLY A 88 -12.03 -9.79 -11.79
N PHE A 89 -10.73 -10.12 -11.78
CA PHE A 89 -10.08 -10.93 -10.75
C PHE A 89 -9.77 -10.08 -9.50
N ASP A 90 -9.27 -8.86 -9.71
CA ASP A 90 -8.97 -7.87 -8.68
C ASP A 90 -10.26 -7.42 -7.97
N VAL A 91 -11.39 -7.29 -8.67
CA VAL A 91 -12.72 -7.00 -8.09
C VAL A 91 -13.13 -8.07 -7.09
N ARG A 92 -12.82 -9.35 -7.38
CA ARG A 92 -13.16 -10.47 -6.50
C ARG A 92 -12.20 -10.65 -5.31
N HIS A 93 -10.91 -10.36 -5.47
CA HIS A 93 -9.88 -10.73 -4.47
C HIS A 93 -9.17 -9.56 -3.78
N SER A 94 -9.07 -8.38 -4.40
CA SER A 94 -8.17 -7.29 -3.95
C SER A 94 -8.83 -5.92 -3.82
N LEU A 95 -9.90 -5.66 -4.57
CA LEU A 95 -10.72 -4.44 -4.47
C LEU A 95 -11.73 -4.53 -3.34
N GLY A 96 -11.72 -5.55 -2.49
CA GLY A 96 -12.66 -5.67 -1.37
C GLY A 96 -12.72 -4.42 -0.47
N PHE A 97 -11.70 -3.55 -0.49
CA PHE A 97 -11.72 -2.23 0.15
C PHE A 97 -12.18 -1.06 -0.74
N LEU A 98 -11.96 -1.12 -2.05
CA LEU A 98 -12.36 -0.09 -3.03
C LEU A 98 -13.79 -0.28 -3.55
N SER A 99 -14.32 -1.50 -3.55
CA SER A 99 -15.67 -1.85 -4.00
C SER A 99 -16.69 -1.98 -2.87
N ASN A 100 -16.24 -2.04 -1.62
CA ASN A 100 -17.11 -2.11 -0.45
C ASN A 100 -17.11 -0.75 0.27
N PRO A 101 -18.22 0.00 0.25
CA PRO A 101 -18.34 1.28 0.93
C PRO A 101 -18.01 1.22 2.43
N LYS A 102 -18.24 0.06 3.10
CA LYS A 102 -17.90 -0.14 4.52
C LYS A 102 -16.43 -0.45 4.78
N ARG A 103 -15.67 -0.86 3.77
CA ARG A 103 -14.21 -1.05 3.89
C ARG A 103 -13.43 0.15 3.35
N PHE A 104 -14.04 0.93 2.46
CA PHE A 104 -13.57 2.27 2.11
C PHE A 104 -13.74 3.22 3.29
N ASN A 105 -14.89 3.14 3.97
CA ASN A 105 -15.18 3.93 5.16
C ASN A 105 -14.76 3.14 6.41
N VAL A 106 -13.52 3.31 6.86
CA VAL A 106 -13.05 2.74 8.14
C VAL A 106 -13.72 3.54 9.26
N SER A 107 -14.62 2.89 10.00
CA SER A 107 -15.23 3.41 11.24
C SER A 107 -14.49 2.86 12.45
#